data_AF-A0A8J4RI29-F1
#
_entry.id   AF-A0A8J4RI29-F1
#
_cell.length_a   1.000
_cell.length_b   1.000
_cell.length_c   1.000
_cell.angle_alpha   90.00
_cell.angle_beta   90.00
_cell.angle_gamma   90.00
#
_symmetry.space_group_name_H-M   'P 1'
#
loop_
_entity.id
_entity.type
_entity.pdbx_description
1 polymer ?
#
loop_
_entity_poly.entity_id
_entity_poly.type
_entity_poly.pdbx_seq_one_letter_code
_entity_poly.pdbx_strand_id
1 'polypeptide(L)'
;MPNIETLCIQCTDRTQQSITQHNRIQQEGKLSFFLFSIWVLTFFTTIYIDSWLVYERSMAMAVAPVESMESLSSDLCYDILRRLDGPTLASAACSCAAFCSISKEEKLWENVCSSMWPSTNREDVKSLISSIGGFRKFYADCFPLIVNKEVTEHQWNNYPEYPEEWTEAEYYGDMDEFESISPSDFVSIVDIRYKDKTICSKVLWGIPNANGFDGWFYNCPFRIDLLTYAARDDENDGEVTLSVSDGLPPIASMERERKDGKLWQELCDGLWLSWIVVNRKIKQAANLASWSPLGGQRHWPTEKDFVLRFGSVLPAKDILPCQVVECILSMKFRVIHTEGEDIHTTLKLTELSMQLEDMEGSHVNGRNSLLILKEALSCRRSKNYSEVLESCHLYSKVQSELKEEKMRIESRLDRIFILGGISVFVMFWYIIL
;
A
#
# COMPACT_ATOMS: atom_id res chain seq x y z
N MET A 1 48.74 -8.82 66.99
CA MET A 1 47.45 -8.67 67.68
C MET A 1 47.12 -7.19 67.72
N PRO A 2 46.21 -6.75 66.84
CA PRO A 2 44.85 -6.42 67.27
C PRO A 2 43.80 -7.38 66.70
N ASN A 3 42.63 -7.34 67.33
CA ASN A 3 41.57 -8.34 67.41
C ASN A 3 40.77 -8.58 66.12
N ILE A 4 40.44 -9.85 65.91
CA ILE A 4 39.59 -10.40 64.84
C ILE A 4 38.09 -10.08 65.08
N GLU A 5 37.71 -9.53 66.23
CA GLU A 5 36.31 -9.23 66.58
C GLU A 5 35.76 -7.94 65.95
N THR A 6 36.60 -7.01 65.47
CA THR A 6 36.12 -5.71 64.94
C THR A 6 35.73 -5.77 63.45
N LEU A 7 36.17 -6.79 62.71
CA LEU A 7 35.85 -6.98 61.28
C LEU A 7 34.55 -7.77 61.06
N CYS A 8 34.10 -8.57 62.03
CA CYS A 8 32.81 -9.27 61.93
C CYS A 8 31.60 -8.35 62.14
N ILE A 9 31.71 -7.31 62.97
CA ILE A 9 30.57 -6.43 63.31
C ILE A 9 30.23 -5.47 62.15
N GLN A 10 31.23 -4.96 61.41
CA GLN A 10 31.00 -4.06 60.27
C GLN A 10 30.43 -4.73 59.01
N CYS A 11 30.63 -6.05 58.84
CA CYS A 11 30.02 -6.80 57.74
C CYS A 11 28.54 -7.09 57.97
N THR A 12 28.10 -7.34 59.22
CA THR A 12 26.68 -7.59 59.56
C THR A 12 25.79 -6.34 59.43
N ASP A 13 26.29 -5.15 59.79
CA ASP A 13 25.51 -3.91 59.73
C ASP A 13 25.22 -3.43 58.29
N ARG A 14 26.17 -3.62 57.36
CA ARG A 14 25.96 -3.28 55.94
C ARG A 14 24.94 -4.20 55.25
N THR A 15 24.88 -5.48 55.63
CA THR A 15 23.88 -6.41 55.11
C THR A 15 22.48 -6.15 55.67
N GLN A 16 22.33 -5.75 56.95
CA GLN A 16 21.02 -5.42 57.51
C GLN A 16 20.44 -4.10 56.97
N GLN A 17 21.25 -3.07 56.73
CA GLN A 17 20.78 -1.83 56.10
C GLN A 17 20.38 -2.03 54.62
N SER A 18 21.10 -2.87 53.88
CA SER A 18 20.75 -3.22 52.49
C SER A 18 19.45 -4.03 52.40
N ILE A 19 19.22 -5.00 53.30
CA ILE A 19 17.98 -5.79 53.33
C ILE A 19 16.78 -4.94 53.77
N THR A 20 16.98 -3.97 54.67
CA THR A 20 15.90 -3.07 55.13
C THR A 20 15.53 -2.04 54.06
N GLN A 21 16.50 -1.53 53.27
CA GLN A 21 16.23 -0.70 52.10
C GLN A 21 15.59 -1.50 50.96
N HIS A 22 16.05 -2.74 50.70
CA HIS A 22 15.47 -3.57 49.65
C HIS A 22 14.02 -3.97 49.96
N ASN A 23 13.71 -4.28 51.23
CA ASN A 23 12.34 -4.55 51.67
C ASN A 23 11.44 -3.30 51.64
N ARG A 24 11.97 -2.09 51.87
CA ARG A 24 11.23 -0.83 51.70
C ARG A 24 10.89 -0.54 50.24
N ILE A 25 11.87 -0.70 49.34
CA ILE A 25 11.68 -0.52 47.89
C ILE A 25 10.74 -1.59 47.31
N GLN A 26 10.80 -2.82 47.84
CA GLN A 26 9.89 -3.89 47.42
C GLN A 26 8.47 -3.73 48.00
N GLN A 27 8.30 -3.09 49.16
CA GLN A 27 6.98 -2.71 49.69
C GLN A 27 6.40 -1.49 48.97
N GLU A 28 7.19 -0.47 48.64
CA GLU A 28 6.74 0.69 47.85
C GLU A 28 6.42 0.29 46.41
N GLY A 29 7.21 -0.60 45.80
CA GLY A 29 6.91 -1.18 44.49
C GLY A 29 5.65 -2.05 44.50
N LYS A 30 5.39 -2.82 45.57
CA LYS A 30 4.13 -3.56 45.73
C LYS A 30 2.95 -2.60 45.97
N LEU A 31 3.10 -1.55 46.77
CA LEU A 31 2.04 -0.55 46.97
C LEU A 31 1.73 0.19 45.67
N SER A 32 2.75 0.54 44.89
CA SER A 32 2.60 1.16 43.56
C SER A 32 1.93 0.22 42.56
N PHE A 33 2.28 -1.08 42.56
CA PHE A 33 1.64 -2.07 41.70
C PHE A 33 0.19 -2.36 42.13
N PHE A 34 -0.09 -2.40 43.44
CA PHE A 34 -1.45 -2.52 43.95
C PHE A 34 -2.28 -1.28 43.61
N LEU A 35 -1.75 -0.07 43.80
CA LEU A 35 -2.43 1.17 43.43
C LEU A 35 -2.61 1.29 41.91
N PHE A 36 -1.66 0.83 41.10
CA PHE A 36 -1.80 0.78 39.64
C PHE A 36 -2.84 -0.27 39.21
N SER A 37 -2.88 -1.44 39.85
CA SER A 37 -3.91 -2.45 39.57
C SER A 37 -5.30 -1.99 39.99
N ILE A 38 -5.42 -1.28 41.11
CA ILE A 38 -6.67 -0.65 41.57
C ILE A 38 -7.05 0.47 40.61
N TRP A 39 -6.10 1.30 40.17
CA TRP A 39 -6.35 2.36 39.20
C TRP A 39 -6.83 1.79 37.86
N VAL A 40 -6.17 0.76 37.34
CA VAL A 40 -6.57 0.04 36.12
C VAL A 40 -7.95 -0.60 36.28
N LEU A 41 -8.21 -1.29 37.40
CA LEU A 41 -9.53 -1.86 37.67
C LEU A 41 -10.60 -0.78 37.78
N THR A 42 -10.33 0.33 38.47
CA THR A 42 -11.26 1.46 38.55
C THR A 42 -11.47 2.11 37.19
N PHE A 43 -10.43 2.23 36.36
CA PHE A 43 -10.51 2.83 35.03
C PHE A 43 -11.31 1.94 34.07
N PHE A 44 -11.09 0.61 34.11
CA PHE A 44 -11.89 -0.35 33.35
C PHE A 44 -13.33 -0.42 33.86
N THR A 45 -13.58 -0.37 35.17
CA THR A 45 -14.95 -0.31 35.68
C THR A 45 -15.63 1.01 35.34
N THR A 46 -14.93 2.15 35.34
CA THR A 46 -15.50 3.44 34.94
C THR A 46 -15.78 3.47 33.44
N ILE A 47 -14.88 2.94 32.59
CA ILE A 47 -15.16 2.78 31.15
C ILE A 47 -16.32 1.81 30.91
N TYR A 48 -16.40 0.71 31.67
CA TYR A 48 -17.50 -0.25 31.53
C TYR A 48 -18.82 0.32 32.03
N ILE A 49 -18.82 1.09 33.13
CA ILE A 49 -19.99 1.78 33.68
C ILE A 49 -20.39 2.96 32.78
N ASP A 50 -19.46 3.70 32.18
CA ASP A 50 -19.76 4.76 31.22
C ASP A 50 -20.26 4.16 29.89
N SER A 51 -19.68 3.05 29.44
CA SER A 51 -20.17 2.33 28.26
C SER A 51 -21.53 1.68 28.53
N TRP A 52 -21.79 1.22 29.76
CA TRP A 52 -23.08 0.67 30.18
C TRP A 52 -24.11 1.78 30.43
N LEU A 53 -23.73 2.95 30.96
CA LEU A 53 -24.58 4.14 31.11
C LEU A 53 -24.87 4.81 29.76
N VAL A 54 -23.94 4.77 28.80
CA VAL A 54 -24.18 5.18 27.41
C VAL A 54 -25.09 4.18 26.72
N TYR A 55 -24.88 2.87 26.93
CA TYR A 55 -25.78 1.82 26.44
C TYR A 55 -27.19 1.93 27.04
N GLU A 56 -27.30 2.22 28.34
CA GLU A 56 -28.56 2.38 29.06
C GLU A 56 -29.21 3.74 28.76
N ARG A 57 -28.45 4.82 28.50
CA ARG A 57 -28.99 6.08 27.91
C ARG A 57 -29.48 5.87 26.48
N SER A 58 -28.82 5.02 25.69
CA SER A 58 -29.27 4.61 24.36
C SER A 58 -30.53 3.73 24.43
N MET A 59 -30.72 2.95 25.50
CA MET A 59 -31.94 2.18 25.74
C MET A 59 -33.07 2.98 26.42
N ALA A 60 -32.75 4.01 27.21
CA ALA A 60 -33.70 4.81 27.98
C ALA A 60 -34.19 6.07 27.24
N MET A 61 -33.66 6.39 26.05
CA MET A 61 -34.42 7.19 25.09
C MET A 61 -35.47 6.30 24.43
N ALA A 62 -36.51 5.99 25.20
CA ALA A 62 -37.80 5.63 24.63
C ALA A 62 -38.24 6.80 23.75
N VAL A 63 -37.96 6.63 22.45
CA VAL A 63 -38.89 6.87 21.35
C VAL A 63 -40.14 7.59 21.85
N ALA A 64 -40.12 8.94 21.76
CA ALA A 64 -41.34 9.57 21.31
C ALA A 64 -41.68 8.83 20.01
N PRO A 65 -42.88 8.24 19.85
CA PRO A 65 -43.23 7.63 18.59
C PRO A 65 -43.19 8.77 17.58
N VAL A 66 -42.09 8.85 16.83
CA VAL A 66 -42.18 9.33 15.46
C VAL A 66 -43.28 8.46 14.91
N GLU A 67 -44.43 9.07 14.67
CA GLU A 67 -45.55 8.49 13.96
C GLU A 67 -44.96 7.54 12.94
N SER A 68 -45.31 6.26 13.09
CA SER A 68 -44.90 5.19 12.20
C SER A 68 -44.74 5.80 10.81
N MET A 69 -43.51 5.88 10.28
CA MET A 69 -43.34 5.97 8.84
C MET A 69 -44.17 4.79 8.35
N GLU A 70 -45.36 5.08 7.84
CA GLU A 70 -46.25 4.10 7.24
C GLU A 70 -45.34 3.24 6.38
N SER A 71 -45.20 1.98 6.80
CA SER A 71 -44.07 1.11 6.48
C SER A 71 -43.67 1.32 5.03
N LEU A 72 -42.59 2.06 4.81
CA LEU A 72 -42.08 2.33 3.47
C LEU A 72 -42.00 0.95 2.81
N SER A 73 -42.64 0.77 1.65
CA SER A 73 -42.68 -0.55 1.03
C SER A 73 -41.24 -1.03 0.84
N SER A 74 -41.00 -2.33 1.00
CA SER A 74 -39.66 -2.92 0.81
C SER A 74 -39.07 -2.51 -0.54
N ASP A 75 -39.92 -2.34 -1.54
CA ASP A 75 -39.57 -1.89 -2.89
C ASP A 75 -39.06 -0.44 -2.90
N LEU A 76 -39.71 0.48 -2.17
CA LEU A 76 -39.23 1.87 -2.09
C LEU A 76 -37.89 1.94 -1.35
N CYS A 77 -37.72 1.15 -0.28
CA CYS A 77 -36.43 1.03 0.40
C CYS A 77 -35.35 0.49 -0.55
N TYR A 78 -35.65 -0.54 -1.33
CA TYR A 78 -34.73 -1.09 -2.32
C TYR A 78 -34.33 -0.06 -3.38
N ASP A 79 -35.31 0.68 -3.92
CA ASP A 79 -35.05 1.73 -4.92
C ASP A 79 -34.19 2.87 -4.40
N ILE A 80 -34.36 3.24 -3.12
CA ILE A 80 -33.49 4.21 -2.44
C ILE A 80 -32.08 3.64 -2.30
N LEU A 81 -31.95 2.44 -1.74
CA LEU A 81 -30.65 1.80 -1.48
C LEU A 81 -29.86 1.53 -2.78
N ARG A 82 -30.54 1.22 -3.89
CA ARG A 82 -29.93 1.00 -5.22
C ARG A 82 -29.23 2.24 -5.78
N ARG A 83 -29.57 3.45 -5.29
CA ARG A 83 -28.99 4.72 -5.76
C ARG A 83 -27.85 5.22 -4.87
N LEU A 84 -27.60 4.57 -3.74
CA LEU A 84 -26.54 4.96 -2.81
C LEU A 84 -25.17 4.49 -3.31
N ASP A 85 -24.14 5.28 -3.00
CA ASP A 85 -22.75 4.86 -3.12
C ASP A 85 -22.40 3.84 -2.04
N GLY A 86 -21.35 3.04 -2.27
CA GLY A 86 -20.99 1.92 -1.41
C GLY A 86 -20.78 2.26 0.08
N PRO A 87 -20.10 3.36 0.45
CA PRO A 87 -19.96 3.76 1.85
C PRO A 87 -21.30 4.12 2.50
N THR A 88 -22.15 4.86 1.80
CA THR A 88 -23.49 5.24 2.29
C THR A 88 -24.39 4.02 2.39
N LEU A 89 -24.34 3.08 1.44
CA LEU A 89 -25.05 1.80 1.50
C LEU A 89 -24.60 0.97 2.72
N ALA A 90 -23.29 0.89 2.98
CA ALA A 90 -22.76 0.21 4.16
C ALA A 90 -23.22 0.88 5.48
N SER A 91 -23.29 2.21 5.52
CA SER A 91 -23.77 2.96 6.67
C SER A 91 -25.27 2.75 6.90
N ALA A 92 -26.07 2.81 5.82
CA ALA A 92 -27.51 2.55 5.86
C ALA A 92 -27.83 1.12 6.31
N ALA A 93 -27.02 0.13 5.92
CA ALA A 93 -27.15 -1.26 6.38
C ALA A 93 -27.05 -1.40 7.92
N CYS A 94 -26.38 -0.47 8.60
CA CYS A 94 -26.19 -0.49 10.05
C CYS A 94 -27.27 0.29 10.81
N SER A 95 -28.13 1.07 10.15
CA SER A 95 -29.07 1.97 10.83
C SER A 95 -30.36 1.27 11.26
N CYS A 96 -30.86 0.30 10.49
CA CYS A 96 -32.08 -0.44 10.83
C CYS A 96 -32.09 -1.86 10.25
N ALA A 97 -32.94 -2.73 10.80
CA ALA A 97 -33.03 -4.13 10.38
C ALA A 97 -33.52 -4.31 8.93
N ALA A 98 -34.42 -3.44 8.46
CA ALA A 98 -34.95 -3.49 7.09
C ALA A 98 -33.84 -3.19 6.06
N PHE A 99 -33.09 -2.10 6.24
CA PHE A 99 -31.94 -1.78 5.38
C PHE A 99 -30.83 -2.81 5.51
N CYS A 100 -30.56 -3.32 6.71
CA CYS A 100 -29.62 -4.41 6.90
C CYS A 100 -29.99 -5.64 6.05
N SER A 101 -31.27 -6.05 6.08
CA SER A 101 -31.76 -7.19 5.30
C SER A 101 -31.64 -6.95 3.80
N ILE A 102 -32.12 -5.80 3.31
CA ILE A 102 -32.08 -5.47 1.88
C ILE A 102 -30.63 -5.31 1.38
N SER A 103 -29.75 -4.72 2.17
CA SER A 103 -28.33 -4.54 1.82
C SER A 103 -27.55 -5.85 1.68
N LYS A 104 -28.12 -7.00 2.04
CA LYS A 104 -27.49 -8.31 1.79
C LYS A 104 -27.66 -8.76 0.34
N GLU A 105 -28.52 -8.11 -0.44
CA GLU A 105 -28.71 -8.45 -1.84
C GLU A 105 -27.47 -8.08 -2.67
N GLU A 106 -26.87 -9.10 -3.28
CA GLU A 106 -25.67 -8.96 -4.10
C GLU A 106 -25.84 -8.01 -5.28
N LYS A 107 -27.07 -7.91 -5.83
CA LYS A 107 -27.38 -7.02 -6.95
C LYS A 107 -27.16 -5.55 -6.63
N LEU A 108 -27.33 -5.13 -5.37
CA LEU A 108 -27.04 -3.76 -4.95
C LEU A 108 -25.53 -3.50 -5.04
N TRP A 109 -24.72 -4.41 -4.48
CA TRP A 109 -23.27 -4.33 -4.51
C TRP A 109 -22.68 -4.52 -5.90
N GLU A 110 -23.32 -5.29 -6.78
CA GLU A 110 -22.95 -5.40 -8.20
C GLU A 110 -23.04 -4.03 -8.89
N ASN A 111 -24.11 -3.25 -8.66
CA ASN A 111 -24.22 -1.91 -9.25
C ASN A 111 -23.15 -0.97 -8.66
N VAL A 112 -22.90 -1.05 -7.35
CA VAL A 112 -21.86 -0.25 -6.69
C VAL A 112 -20.48 -0.58 -7.27
N CYS A 113 -20.15 -1.87 -7.41
CA CYS A 113 -18.88 -2.32 -8.00
C CYS A 113 -18.77 -1.89 -9.46
N SER A 114 -19.83 -2.08 -10.27
CA SER A 114 -19.81 -1.70 -11.69
C SER A 114 -19.70 -0.19 -11.90
N SER A 115 -20.26 0.60 -10.97
CA SER A 115 -20.13 2.06 -11.01
C SER A 115 -18.75 2.55 -10.58
N MET A 116 -18.09 1.86 -9.65
CA MET A 116 -16.78 2.25 -9.14
C MET A 116 -15.63 1.69 -10.01
N TRP A 117 -15.81 0.48 -10.51
CA TRP A 117 -14.86 -0.32 -11.28
C TRP A 117 -15.58 -0.89 -12.51
N PRO A 118 -15.61 -0.15 -13.63
CA PRO A 118 -16.32 -0.57 -14.85
C PRO A 118 -15.93 -1.96 -15.36
N SER A 119 -14.68 -2.39 -15.12
CA SER A 119 -14.19 -3.73 -15.49
C SER A 119 -15.01 -4.86 -14.85
N THR A 120 -15.66 -4.60 -13.71
CA THR A 120 -16.48 -5.60 -13.00
C THR A 120 -17.81 -5.90 -13.67
N ASN A 121 -18.22 -5.11 -14.68
CA ASN A 121 -19.44 -5.35 -15.44
C ASN A 121 -19.27 -6.44 -16.52
N ARG A 122 -18.04 -6.93 -16.77
CA ARG A 122 -17.79 -8.04 -17.70
C ARG A 122 -18.22 -9.37 -17.09
N GLU A 123 -18.87 -10.22 -17.87
CA GLU A 123 -19.49 -11.47 -17.38
C GLU A 123 -18.47 -12.48 -16.80
N ASP A 124 -17.26 -12.51 -17.35
CA ASP A 124 -16.13 -13.31 -16.85
C ASP A 124 -15.68 -12.82 -15.46
N VAL A 125 -15.63 -11.50 -15.25
CA VAL A 125 -15.31 -10.88 -13.95
C VAL A 125 -16.45 -11.06 -12.94
N LYS A 126 -17.72 -10.97 -13.36
CA LYS A 126 -18.87 -11.25 -12.47
C LYS A 126 -18.82 -12.68 -11.93
N SER A 127 -18.47 -13.62 -12.80
CA SER A 127 -18.26 -15.04 -12.44
C SER A 127 -17.10 -15.21 -11.45
N LEU A 128 -15.98 -14.50 -11.67
CA LEU A 128 -14.85 -14.46 -10.74
C LEU A 128 -15.27 -13.91 -9.37
N ILE A 129 -15.92 -12.75 -9.32
CA ILE A 129 -16.34 -12.10 -8.08
C ILE A 129 -17.30 -13.00 -7.29
N SER A 130 -18.22 -13.65 -7.98
CA SER A 130 -19.12 -14.64 -7.38
C SER A 130 -18.35 -15.83 -6.78
N SER A 131 -17.32 -16.33 -7.46
CA SER A 131 -16.50 -17.47 -6.99
C SER A 131 -15.66 -17.19 -5.73
N ILE A 132 -15.27 -15.93 -5.52
CA ILE A 132 -14.44 -15.50 -4.37
C ILE A 132 -15.26 -15.04 -3.15
N GLY A 133 -16.59 -14.96 -3.28
CA GLY A 133 -17.51 -14.69 -2.17
C GLY A 133 -18.52 -13.56 -2.38
N GLY A 134 -18.68 -13.07 -3.61
CA GLY A 134 -19.70 -12.07 -3.98
C GLY A 134 -19.19 -10.64 -4.04
N PHE A 135 -19.99 -9.76 -4.63
CA PHE A 135 -19.74 -8.33 -4.82
C PHE A 135 -19.66 -7.59 -3.49
N ARG A 136 -20.46 -7.97 -2.49
CA ARG A 136 -20.39 -7.32 -1.17
C ARG A 136 -19.02 -7.51 -0.53
N LYS A 137 -18.50 -8.74 -0.56
CA LYS A 137 -17.16 -9.06 -0.05
C LYS A 137 -16.09 -8.37 -0.90
N PHE A 138 -16.16 -8.50 -2.22
CA PHE A 138 -15.22 -7.86 -3.13
C PHE A 138 -15.12 -6.34 -2.90
N TYR A 139 -16.25 -5.66 -2.75
CA TYR A 139 -16.26 -4.23 -2.43
C TYR A 139 -15.59 -3.95 -1.08
N ALA A 140 -15.93 -4.71 -0.03
CA ALA A 140 -15.35 -4.54 1.29
C ALA A 140 -13.82 -4.78 1.31
N ASP A 141 -13.33 -5.68 0.46
CA ASP A 141 -11.91 -6.03 0.35
C ASP A 141 -11.11 -5.00 -0.47
N CYS A 142 -11.70 -4.47 -1.56
CA CYS A 142 -11.03 -3.61 -2.53
C CYS A 142 -11.23 -2.10 -2.32
N PHE A 143 -12.30 -1.69 -1.63
CA PHE A 143 -12.55 -0.28 -1.34
C PHE A 143 -11.54 0.34 -0.36
N PRO A 144 -11.18 -0.29 0.78
CA PRO A 144 -10.15 0.27 1.64
C PRO A 144 -8.76 0.08 1.03
N LEU A 145 -7.89 1.07 1.18
CA LEU A 145 -6.55 1.08 0.62
C LEU A 145 -5.55 0.47 1.59
N ILE A 146 -4.49 -0.13 1.06
CA ILE A 146 -3.41 -0.73 1.86
C ILE A 146 -2.70 0.34 2.68
N VAL A 147 -2.47 0.04 3.97
CA VAL A 147 -1.68 0.90 4.87
C VAL A 147 -0.66 0.04 5.59
N ASN A 148 0.61 0.43 5.49
CA ASN A 148 1.68 -0.19 6.27
C ASN A 148 2.14 0.77 7.38
N LYS A 149 1.91 0.39 8.64
CA LYS A 149 2.37 1.13 9.83
C LYS A 149 3.63 0.55 10.47
N GLU A 150 4.19 -0.50 9.88
CA GLU A 150 5.32 -1.21 10.48
C GLU A 150 6.64 -0.50 10.19
N VAL A 151 6.64 0.42 9.22
CA VAL A 151 7.73 1.37 8.94
C VAL A 151 8.05 2.25 10.17
N THR A 152 7.12 2.40 11.12
CA THR A 152 7.29 3.34 12.26
C THR A 152 7.99 2.79 13.51
N GLU A 153 8.27 1.49 13.64
CA GLU A 153 8.74 0.95 14.96
C GLU A 153 10.01 0.09 14.95
N HIS A 154 10.59 -0.25 13.80
CA HIS A 154 11.79 -1.09 13.77
C HIS A 154 13.05 -0.27 13.46
N GLN A 155 13.79 -0.04 14.55
CA GLN A 155 15.19 0.40 14.59
C GLN A 155 16.01 -0.12 13.40
N TRP A 156 16.34 0.75 12.44
CA TRP A 156 17.42 0.49 11.48
C TRP A 156 18.83 0.71 12.09
N ASN A 157 18.92 0.77 13.44
CA ASN A 157 20.20 0.83 14.15
C ASN A 157 21.01 -0.46 14.03
N ASN A 158 20.43 -1.53 13.49
CA ASN A 158 21.17 -2.67 13.01
C ASN A 158 20.78 -2.83 11.54
N TYR A 159 21.68 -2.42 10.63
CA TYR A 159 21.80 -3.18 9.39
C TYR A 159 21.85 -4.64 9.85
N PRO A 160 20.92 -5.52 9.45
CA PRO A 160 21.36 -6.87 9.19
C PRO A 160 22.42 -6.65 8.11
N GLU A 161 23.68 -6.70 8.51
CA GLU A 161 24.75 -7.12 7.62
C GLU A 161 24.11 -8.24 6.79
N TYR A 162 23.99 -8.04 5.47
CA TYR A 162 23.59 -9.13 4.58
C TYR A 162 24.36 -10.33 5.09
N PRO A 163 23.71 -11.40 5.60
CA PRO A 163 24.45 -12.56 6.05
C PRO A 163 25.34 -12.93 4.87
N GLU A 164 26.65 -12.79 5.05
CA GLU A 164 27.63 -12.92 3.96
C GLU A 164 27.50 -14.30 3.30
N GLU A 165 26.80 -15.24 3.94
CA GLU A 165 26.30 -16.47 3.38
C GLU A 165 24.87 -16.74 3.89
N TRP A 166 23.84 -16.36 3.13
CA TRP A 166 22.69 -17.27 3.06
C TRP A 166 23.18 -18.46 2.27
N THR A 167 23.09 -19.66 2.83
CA THR A 167 23.40 -20.85 2.03
C THR A 167 22.47 -20.86 0.81
N GLU A 168 22.92 -21.34 -0.35
CA GLU A 168 22.05 -21.48 -1.53
C GLU A 168 20.74 -22.19 -1.17
N ALA A 169 20.74 -23.10 -0.19
CA ALA A 169 19.54 -23.78 0.30
C ALA A 169 18.55 -22.88 1.07
N GLU A 170 18.98 -21.78 1.70
CA GLU A 170 18.09 -20.83 2.37
C GLU A 170 17.59 -19.75 1.40
N TYR A 171 18.41 -19.36 0.41
CA TYR A 171 17.97 -18.51 -0.72
C TYR A 171 17.03 -19.27 -1.67
N TYR A 172 17.27 -20.57 -1.87
CA TYR A 172 16.43 -21.53 -2.57
C TYR A 172 15.70 -22.45 -1.58
N GLY A 173 15.08 -21.85 -0.56
CA GLY A 173 14.36 -22.51 0.53
C GLY A 173 13.71 -23.86 0.17
N ASP A 174 13.88 -24.82 1.09
CA ASP A 174 13.34 -26.18 1.07
C ASP A 174 11.92 -26.21 0.46
N MET A 175 11.76 -26.96 -0.62
CA MET A 175 10.61 -26.92 -1.52
C MET A 175 9.30 -27.43 -0.87
N ASP A 176 9.36 -27.96 0.34
CA ASP A 176 8.31 -28.80 0.91
C ASP A 176 7.26 -28.08 1.79
N GLU A 177 7.39 -26.77 2.02
CA GLU A 177 6.32 -25.95 2.66
C GLU A 177 5.62 -24.96 1.71
N PHE A 178 6.04 -24.92 0.43
CA PHE A 178 5.45 -24.10 -0.63
C PHE A 178 4.20 -24.77 -1.22
N GLU A 179 3.14 -24.90 -0.43
CA GLU A 179 1.81 -25.05 -1.02
C GLU A 179 1.47 -23.79 -1.86
N SER A 180 1.73 -23.89 -3.16
CA SER A 180 0.64 -23.84 -4.14
C SER A 180 0.20 -22.46 -4.69
N ILE A 181 1.10 -21.48 -4.84
CA ILE A 181 0.80 -20.19 -5.48
C ILE A 181 1.33 -20.18 -6.92
N SER A 182 0.44 -20.08 -7.89
CA SER A 182 0.77 -20.01 -9.32
C SER A 182 0.54 -18.58 -9.85
N PRO A 183 1.33 -18.10 -10.83
CA PRO A 183 1.02 -16.88 -11.58
C PRO A 183 -0.41 -16.85 -12.14
N SER A 184 -0.97 -18.01 -12.52
CA SER A 184 -2.33 -18.16 -13.03
C SER A 184 -3.44 -17.93 -11.99
N ASP A 185 -3.08 -17.93 -10.70
CA ASP A 185 -4.04 -17.70 -9.61
C ASP A 185 -4.39 -16.21 -9.49
N PHE A 186 -3.56 -15.33 -10.04
CA PHE A 186 -3.74 -13.89 -9.96
C PHE A 186 -4.56 -13.35 -11.13
N VAL A 187 -5.36 -12.33 -10.87
CA VAL A 187 -6.10 -11.55 -11.86
C VAL A 187 -5.93 -10.08 -11.51
N SER A 188 -5.57 -9.25 -12.49
CA SER A 188 -5.55 -7.78 -12.31
C SER A 188 -6.78 -7.17 -12.96
N ILE A 189 -7.54 -6.38 -12.20
CA ILE A 189 -8.68 -5.59 -12.65
C ILE A 189 -8.26 -4.13 -12.56
N VAL A 190 -8.14 -3.46 -13.70
CA VAL A 190 -7.54 -2.13 -13.81
C VAL A 190 -8.53 -1.16 -14.44
N ASP A 191 -8.85 -0.11 -13.70
CA ASP A 191 -9.74 0.95 -14.16
C ASP A 191 -9.07 2.31 -13.95
N ILE A 192 -9.10 3.14 -14.99
CA ILE A 192 -8.58 4.50 -14.98
C ILE A 192 -9.70 5.46 -15.31
N ARG A 193 -9.85 6.48 -14.47
CA ARG A 193 -10.74 7.60 -14.70
C ARG A 193 -9.95 8.89 -14.77
N TYR A 194 -10.42 9.79 -15.62
CA TYR A 194 -10.02 11.18 -15.62
C TYR A 194 -11.29 12.00 -15.35
N LYS A 195 -11.34 12.67 -14.21
CA LYS A 195 -12.56 13.27 -13.65
C LYS A 195 -13.64 12.18 -13.54
N ASP A 196 -14.81 12.43 -14.11
CA ASP A 196 -15.93 11.48 -14.11
C ASP A 196 -15.92 10.53 -15.31
N LYS A 197 -14.94 10.64 -16.22
CA LYS A 197 -14.87 9.84 -17.45
C LYS A 197 -13.94 8.64 -17.27
N THR A 198 -14.41 7.45 -17.58
CA THR A 198 -13.55 6.25 -17.66
C THR A 198 -12.76 6.28 -18.96
N ILE A 199 -11.43 6.17 -18.85
CA ILE A 199 -10.50 6.25 -19.99
C ILE A 199 -9.81 4.93 -20.29
N CYS A 200 -9.76 4.01 -19.32
CA CYS A 200 -9.27 2.65 -19.51
C CYS A 200 -9.97 1.71 -18.54
N SER A 201 -10.36 0.52 -19.01
CA SER A 201 -11.00 -0.52 -18.20
C SER A 201 -10.57 -1.87 -18.76
N LYS A 202 -9.63 -2.54 -18.08
CA LYS A 202 -8.98 -3.75 -18.57
C LYS A 202 -8.86 -4.80 -17.47
N VAL A 203 -8.91 -6.06 -17.89
CA VAL A 203 -8.78 -7.23 -17.02
C VAL A 203 -7.68 -8.11 -17.58
N LEU A 204 -6.76 -8.51 -16.72
CA LEU A 204 -5.62 -9.35 -17.06
C LEU A 204 -5.67 -10.63 -16.24
N TRP A 205 -5.77 -11.76 -16.93
CA TRP A 205 -5.84 -13.08 -16.32
C TRP A 205 -4.43 -13.68 -16.22
N GLY A 206 -3.96 -13.94 -15.00
CA GLY A 206 -2.60 -14.39 -14.72
C GLY A 206 -1.57 -13.25 -14.75
N ILE A 207 -0.31 -13.62 -14.49
CA ILE A 207 0.83 -12.72 -14.68
C ILE A 207 1.39 -12.91 -16.10
N PRO A 208 1.53 -11.84 -16.91
CA PRO A 208 2.08 -11.94 -18.26
C PRO A 208 3.49 -12.49 -18.27
N ASN A 209 3.86 -13.21 -19.34
CA ASN A 209 5.16 -13.87 -19.51
C ASN A 209 5.54 -14.87 -18.40
N ALA A 210 4.64 -15.21 -17.47
CA ALA A 210 4.94 -16.15 -16.39
C ALA A 210 4.74 -17.62 -16.78
N ASN A 211 3.99 -17.89 -17.85
CA ASN A 211 3.69 -19.26 -18.33
C ASN A 211 4.80 -19.84 -19.24
N GLY A 212 6.00 -19.26 -19.24
CA GLY A 212 7.13 -19.74 -20.04
C GLY A 212 7.65 -21.10 -19.53
N PHE A 213 8.06 -21.97 -20.45
CA PHE A 213 8.48 -23.37 -20.19
C PHE A 213 9.69 -23.51 -19.23
N ASP A 214 10.44 -22.43 -18.98
CA ASP A 214 11.75 -22.52 -18.30
C ASP A 214 11.77 -21.90 -16.89
N GLY A 215 10.61 -21.49 -16.34
CA GLY A 215 10.57 -20.85 -15.02
C GLY A 215 11.30 -19.49 -14.94
N TRP A 216 11.69 -18.92 -16.08
CA TRP A 216 12.40 -17.64 -16.21
C TRP A 216 11.80 -16.52 -15.36
N PHE A 217 10.47 -16.44 -15.33
CA PHE A 217 9.73 -15.44 -14.57
C PHE A 217 10.16 -15.37 -13.10
N TYR A 218 10.39 -16.52 -12.45
CA TYR A 218 10.69 -16.58 -11.03
C TYR A 218 11.99 -15.86 -10.66
N ASN A 219 12.94 -15.77 -11.60
CA ASN A 219 14.24 -15.11 -11.41
C ASN A 219 14.33 -13.73 -12.11
N CYS A 220 13.31 -13.35 -12.88
CA CYS A 220 13.28 -12.08 -13.61
C CYS A 220 12.78 -10.95 -12.70
N PRO A 221 13.27 -9.71 -12.86
CA PRO A 221 12.64 -8.52 -12.29
C PRO A 221 11.15 -8.49 -12.58
N PHE A 222 10.34 -8.34 -11.54
CA PHE A 222 8.89 -8.36 -11.65
C PHE A 222 8.37 -7.07 -12.29
N ARG A 223 7.63 -7.23 -13.38
CA ARG A 223 6.95 -6.14 -14.06
C ARG A 223 5.73 -6.65 -14.81
N ILE A 224 4.60 -5.98 -14.60
CA ILE A 224 3.40 -6.13 -15.42
C ILE A 224 3.29 -4.87 -16.27
N ASP A 225 3.23 -5.01 -17.59
CA ASP A 225 2.91 -3.91 -18.50
C ASP A 225 1.51 -4.17 -19.06
N LEU A 226 0.56 -3.25 -18.97
CA LEU A 226 -0.82 -3.51 -19.37
C LEU A 226 -1.07 -3.22 -20.85
N LEU A 227 -0.36 -2.23 -21.42
CA LEU A 227 -0.62 -1.77 -22.79
C LEU A 227 0.12 -2.58 -23.84
N THR A 228 1.28 -3.14 -23.48
CA THR A 228 2.07 -3.98 -24.40
C THR A 228 1.35 -5.29 -24.77
N TYR A 229 0.52 -5.84 -23.86
CA TYR A 229 -0.22 -7.09 -24.12
C TYR A 229 -1.60 -6.85 -24.73
N ALA A 230 -2.21 -5.69 -24.47
CA ALA A 230 -3.47 -5.31 -25.11
C ALA A 230 -3.38 -5.22 -26.64
N ALA A 231 -2.19 -5.00 -27.20
CA ALA A 231 -1.98 -4.95 -28.65
C ALA A 231 -1.89 -6.34 -29.33
N ARG A 232 -1.86 -7.44 -28.57
CA ARG A 232 -1.76 -8.81 -29.11
C ARG A 232 -3.10 -9.54 -29.16
N ASP A 233 -4.07 -9.15 -28.35
CA ASP A 233 -5.44 -9.64 -28.46
C ASP A 233 -6.14 -8.81 -29.54
N ASP A 234 -6.74 -9.46 -30.54
CA ASP A 234 -7.38 -8.86 -31.73
C ASP A 234 -8.57 -7.89 -31.44
N GLU A 235 -8.80 -7.54 -30.18
CA GLU A 235 -9.64 -6.40 -29.82
C GLU A 235 -8.80 -5.14 -29.98
N ASN A 236 -9.06 -4.39 -31.05
CA ASN A 236 -8.61 -3.00 -31.27
C ASN A 236 -9.17 -2.10 -30.15
N ASP A 237 -8.70 -2.32 -28.93
CA ASP A 237 -9.07 -1.60 -27.74
C ASP A 237 -8.29 -0.29 -27.81
N GLY A 238 -8.99 0.71 -28.32
CA GLY A 238 -8.44 1.90 -28.94
C GLY A 238 -7.34 2.58 -28.14
N GLU A 239 -6.45 3.22 -28.89
CA GLU A 239 -5.48 4.16 -28.35
C GLU A 239 -6.14 5.10 -27.34
N VAL A 240 -5.74 4.99 -26.07
CA VAL A 240 -6.32 5.83 -25.01
C VAL A 240 -5.75 7.23 -25.13
N THR A 241 -6.55 8.14 -25.68
CA THR A 241 -6.21 9.57 -25.80
C THR A 241 -7.10 10.43 -24.91
N LEU A 242 -6.49 11.41 -24.25
CA LEU A 242 -7.17 12.51 -23.56
C LEU A 242 -6.98 13.79 -24.36
N SER A 243 -8.01 14.62 -24.46
CA SER A 243 -7.97 15.86 -25.22
C SER A 243 -8.63 17.03 -24.46
N VAL A 244 -8.60 18.22 -25.04
CA VAL A 244 -9.25 19.41 -24.46
C VAL A 244 -10.75 19.22 -24.24
N SER A 245 -11.43 18.43 -25.10
CA SER A 245 -12.86 18.13 -24.91
C SER A 245 -13.15 17.27 -23.69
N ASP A 246 -12.14 16.54 -23.19
CA ASP A 246 -12.21 15.79 -21.93
C ASP A 246 -11.96 16.68 -20.70
N GLY A 247 -11.72 17.98 -20.91
CA GLY A 247 -11.48 18.96 -19.86
C GLY A 247 -10.01 19.18 -19.53
N LEU A 248 -9.08 18.75 -20.40
CA LEU A 248 -7.66 19.13 -20.27
C LEU A 248 -7.46 20.62 -20.57
N PRO A 249 -6.55 21.31 -19.86
CA PRO A 249 -6.22 22.70 -20.16
C PRO A 249 -5.52 22.81 -21.52
N PRO A 250 -5.84 23.83 -22.34
CA PRO A 250 -5.08 24.10 -23.55
C PRO A 250 -3.68 24.60 -23.18
N ILE A 251 -2.65 24.00 -23.77
CA ILE A 251 -1.24 24.35 -23.54
C ILE A 251 -0.69 25.06 -24.76
N ALA A 252 -0.24 26.29 -24.57
CA ALA A 252 0.41 27.08 -25.62
C ALA A 252 1.90 26.72 -25.83
N SER A 253 2.60 26.24 -24.80
CA SER A 253 3.99 25.77 -24.90
C SER A 253 4.34 24.77 -23.79
N MET A 254 5.02 23.68 -24.18
CA MET A 254 5.54 22.68 -23.26
C MET A 254 6.66 23.19 -22.33
N GLU A 255 7.34 24.28 -22.67
CA GLU A 255 8.44 24.83 -21.86
C GLU A 255 7.94 25.47 -20.56
N ARG A 256 6.70 25.97 -20.57
CA ARG A 256 6.06 26.60 -19.40
C ARG A 256 5.50 25.59 -18.39
N GLU A 257 5.38 24.32 -18.78
CA GLU A 257 4.76 23.25 -17.99
C GLU A 257 5.79 22.42 -17.16
N ARG A 258 6.86 23.04 -16.66
CA ARG A 258 8.04 22.30 -16.11
C ARG A 258 7.95 21.85 -14.64
N LYS A 259 7.67 22.74 -13.69
CA LYS A 259 7.69 22.39 -12.24
C LYS A 259 6.30 22.41 -11.60
N ASP A 260 5.46 23.37 -12.00
CA ASP A 260 4.08 23.53 -11.54
C ASP A 260 3.14 23.80 -12.73
N GLY A 261 3.34 23.06 -13.82
CA GLY A 261 2.54 23.22 -15.03
C GLY A 261 1.05 23.02 -14.75
N LYS A 262 0.20 23.86 -15.35
CA LYS A 262 -1.26 23.74 -15.21
C LYS A 262 -1.76 22.37 -15.68
N LEU A 263 -1.15 21.82 -16.73
CA LEU A 263 -1.46 20.47 -17.20
C LEU A 263 -1.08 19.42 -16.15
N TRP A 264 0.10 19.58 -15.54
CA TRP A 264 0.59 18.64 -14.55
C TRP A 264 -0.33 18.59 -13.32
N GLN A 265 -0.71 19.75 -12.79
CA GLN A 265 -1.65 19.86 -11.67
C GLN A 265 -3.00 19.25 -12.04
N GLU A 266 -3.54 19.58 -13.21
CA GLU A 266 -4.82 19.03 -13.65
C GLU A 266 -4.80 17.50 -13.80
N LEU A 267 -3.69 16.93 -14.30
CA LEU A 267 -3.54 15.48 -14.38
C LEU A 267 -3.43 14.86 -12.99
N CYS A 268 -2.72 15.50 -12.06
CA CYS A 268 -2.60 15.02 -10.69
C CYS A 268 -3.95 15.03 -9.96
N ASP A 269 -4.73 16.09 -10.14
CA ASP A 269 -6.01 16.28 -9.46
C ASP A 269 -7.15 15.50 -10.14
N GLY A 270 -7.07 15.33 -11.45
CA GLY A 270 -8.13 14.71 -12.25
C GLY A 270 -7.98 13.20 -12.45
N LEU A 271 -6.78 12.63 -12.35
CA LEU A 271 -6.58 11.21 -12.58
C LEU A 271 -6.91 10.37 -11.36
N TRP A 272 -7.59 9.26 -11.62
CA TRP A 272 -7.90 8.24 -10.64
C TRP A 272 -7.54 6.86 -11.21
N LEU A 273 -6.76 6.08 -10.45
CA LEU A 273 -6.36 4.72 -10.82
C LEU A 273 -6.81 3.72 -9.76
N SER A 274 -7.44 2.64 -10.21
CA SER A 274 -7.63 1.43 -9.41
C SER A 274 -6.91 0.27 -10.07
N TRP A 275 -6.11 -0.44 -9.29
CA TRP A 275 -5.44 -1.67 -9.71
C TRP A 275 -5.71 -2.74 -8.66
N ILE A 276 -6.79 -3.48 -8.88
CA ILE A 276 -7.20 -4.55 -7.97
C ILE A 276 -6.51 -5.84 -8.39
N VAL A 277 -5.82 -6.45 -7.45
CA VAL A 277 -5.29 -7.81 -7.60
C VAL A 277 -6.23 -8.76 -6.87
N VAL A 278 -6.65 -9.81 -7.57
CA VAL A 278 -7.46 -10.91 -7.04
C VAL A 278 -6.62 -12.18 -7.08
N ASN A 279 -6.59 -12.92 -5.98
CA ASN A 279 -6.09 -14.30 -5.99
C ASN A 279 -7.26 -15.27 -5.88
N ARG A 280 -7.46 -16.06 -6.94
CA ARG A 280 -8.58 -16.99 -7.13
C ARG A 280 -8.55 -18.14 -6.14
N LYS A 281 -7.36 -18.54 -5.71
CA LYS A 281 -7.16 -19.70 -4.86
C LYS A 281 -7.48 -19.40 -3.40
N ILE A 282 -6.93 -18.32 -2.87
CA ILE A 282 -7.21 -17.86 -1.50
C ILE A 282 -8.50 -17.04 -1.40
N LYS A 283 -9.12 -16.71 -2.55
CA LYS A 283 -10.38 -15.96 -2.65
C LYS A 283 -10.32 -14.60 -1.95
N GLN A 284 -9.22 -13.89 -2.15
CA GLN A 284 -9.02 -12.55 -1.62
C GLN A 284 -8.71 -11.58 -2.76
N ALA A 285 -9.01 -10.30 -2.50
CA ALA A 285 -8.71 -9.21 -3.40
C ALA A 285 -8.23 -7.99 -2.61
N ALA A 286 -7.45 -7.13 -3.25
CA ALA A 286 -7.07 -5.84 -2.68
C ALA A 286 -6.75 -4.87 -3.81
N ASN A 287 -7.04 -3.59 -3.60
CA ASN A 287 -6.57 -2.53 -4.47
C ASN A 287 -5.16 -2.10 -4.05
N LEU A 288 -4.20 -2.22 -4.97
CA LEU A 288 -2.81 -1.85 -4.75
C LEU A 288 -2.51 -0.39 -5.14
N ALA A 289 -3.46 0.29 -5.78
CA ALA A 289 -3.32 1.68 -6.20
C ALA A 289 -3.75 2.66 -5.11
N SER A 290 -3.05 3.79 -5.01
CA SER A 290 -3.35 4.92 -4.12
C SER A 290 -4.57 5.75 -4.54
N TRP A 291 -5.35 5.35 -5.54
CA TRP A 291 -6.40 6.17 -6.18
C TRP A 291 -5.89 7.43 -6.87
N SER A 292 -5.31 8.38 -6.15
CA SER A 292 -4.68 9.56 -6.75
C SER A 292 -3.18 9.32 -6.94
N PRO A 293 -2.54 10.08 -7.85
CA PRO A 293 -1.09 10.06 -7.99
C PRO A 293 -0.41 10.43 -6.67
N LEU A 294 0.63 9.69 -6.30
CA LEU A 294 1.54 10.02 -5.20
C LEU A 294 2.57 11.08 -5.63
N GLY A 295 2.75 11.22 -6.94
CA GLY A 295 3.60 12.21 -7.55
C GLY A 295 3.92 11.83 -8.99
N GLY A 296 4.98 12.41 -9.52
CA GLY A 296 5.54 12.00 -10.79
C GLY A 296 6.43 13.07 -11.39
N GLN A 297 6.88 12.82 -12.61
CA GLN A 297 7.92 13.61 -13.26
C GLN A 297 7.68 13.67 -14.75
N ARG A 298 7.99 14.81 -15.37
CA ARG A 298 8.18 14.88 -16.81
C ARG A 298 9.49 14.18 -17.17
N HIS A 299 9.43 13.15 -18.01
CA HIS A 299 10.58 12.31 -18.33
C HIS A 299 11.57 13.06 -19.24
N TRP A 300 12.83 13.15 -18.81
CA TRP A 300 13.97 13.64 -19.60
C TRP A 300 14.59 12.43 -20.33
N PRO A 301 14.90 12.45 -21.65
CA PRO A 301 15.23 13.61 -22.50
C PRO A 301 14.15 14.01 -23.53
N THR A 302 13.09 13.22 -23.73
CA THR A 302 12.15 13.41 -24.86
C THR A 302 11.27 14.65 -24.71
N GLU A 303 11.22 15.25 -23.51
CA GLU A 303 10.43 16.44 -23.16
C GLU A 303 8.91 16.33 -23.42
N LYS A 304 8.40 15.29 -24.07
CA LYS A 304 6.97 15.12 -24.41
C LYS A 304 6.23 14.14 -23.51
N ASP A 305 6.95 13.40 -22.66
CA ASP A 305 6.37 12.33 -21.85
C ASP A 305 6.19 12.78 -20.39
N PHE A 306 5.00 12.57 -19.83
CA PHE A 306 4.65 12.74 -18.43
C PHE A 306 4.50 11.37 -17.77
N VAL A 307 5.16 11.16 -16.62
CA VAL A 307 5.06 9.92 -15.86
C VAL A 307 4.43 10.24 -14.51
N LEU A 308 3.26 9.65 -14.24
CA LEU A 308 2.60 9.69 -12.94
C LEU A 308 2.86 8.37 -12.21
N ARG A 309 3.06 8.47 -10.90
CA ARG A 309 3.26 7.33 -10.01
C ARG A 309 2.09 7.22 -9.05
N PHE A 310 1.56 6.01 -8.94
CA PHE A 310 0.59 5.58 -7.94
C PHE A 310 1.17 4.37 -7.23
N GLY A 311 0.58 3.94 -6.13
CA GLY A 311 1.06 2.74 -5.49
C GLY A 311 0.64 2.56 -4.06
N SER A 312 1.29 1.61 -3.41
CA SER A 312 1.14 1.32 -1.99
C SER A 312 2.42 0.70 -1.44
N VAL A 313 2.54 0.72 -0.12
CA VAL A 313 3.65 0.11 0.59
C VAL A 313 3.20 -1.26 1.09
N LEU A 314 3.84 -2.33 0.62
CA LEU A 314 3.43 -3.71 0.88
C LEU A 314 4.33 -4.35 1.95
N PRO A 315 3.77 -5.18 2.84
CA PRO A 315 4.57 -6.00 3.73
C PRO A 315 5.31 -7.10 2.96
N ALA A 316 6.54 -7.36 3.37
CA ALA A 316 7.40 -8.43 2.86
C ALA A 316 8.15 -9.14 4.00
N LYS A 317 7.49 -9.23 5.17
CA LYS A 317 7.96 -9.98 6.33
C LYS A 317 8.24 -11.42 5.94
N ASP A 318 9.37 -11.94 6.41
CA ASP A 318 9.84 -13.31 6.13
C ASP A 318 10.03 -13.62 4.63
N ILE A 319 9.99 -12.60 3.75
CA ILE A 319 10.22 -12.72 2.30
C ILE A 319 11.49 -11.97 1.89
N LEU A 320 11.68 -10.74 2.39
CA LEU A 320 12.86 -9.92 2.12
C LEU A 320 13.48 -9.37 3.41
N PRO A 321 14.81 -9.17 3.46
CA PRO A 321 15.48 -8.55 4.62
C PRO A 321 14.93 -7.17 4.98
N CYS A 322 14.51 -6.40 3.97
CA CYS A 322 13.94 -5.06 4.15
C CYS A 322 12.50 -5.07 4.71
N GLN A 323 11.84 -6.23 4.78
CA GLN A 323 10.48 -6.46 5.29
C GLN A 323 9.34 -5.64 4.66
N VAL A 324 9.66 -4.69 3.78
CA VAL A 324 8.73 -3.74 3.18
C VAL A 324 9.15 -3.48 1.73
N VAL A 325 8.18 -3.34 0.84
CA VAL A 325 8.37 -3.18 -0.60
C VAL A 325 7.44 -2.09 -1.11
N GLU A 326 7.92 -1.27 -2.03
CA GLU A 326 7.11 -0.31 -2.76
C GLU A 326 6.43 -1.00 -3.95
N CYS A 327 5.10 -0.99 -3.99
CA CYS A 327 4.35 -1.32 -5.18
C CYS A 327 4.18 -0.06 -6.03
N ILE A 328 4.94 0.04 -7.11
CA ILE A 328 4.97 1.21 -7.99
C ILE A 328 4.11 0.94 -9.21
N LEU A 329 3.07 1.75 -9.38
CA LEU A 329 2.23 1.79 -10.56
C LEU A 329 2.59 3.04 -11.36
N SER A 330 3.16 2.84 -12.54
CA SER A 330 3.61 3.93 -13.42
C SER A 330 2.66 4.10 -14.58
N MET A 331 2.21 5.34 -14.79
CA MET A 331 1.35 5.73 -15.91
C MET A 331 2.06 6.79 -16.74
N LYS A 332 2.27 6.52 -18.04
CA LYS A 332 3.03 7.42 -18.92
C LYS A 332 2.16 7.98 -20.04
N PHE A 333 2.00 9.29 -20.05
CA PHE A 333 1.35 10.01 -21.14
C PHE A 333 2.38 10.66 -22.06
N ARG A 334 2.12 10.64 -23.36
CA ARG A 334 2.87 11.40 -24.36
C ARG A 334 2.01 12.51 -24.91
N VAL A 335 2.52 13.73 -24.91
CA VAL A 335 1.87 14.87 -25.58
C VAL A 335 1.98 14.69 -27.08
N ILE A 336 0.83 14.74 -27.75
CA ILE A 336 0.69 14.82 -29.19
C ILE A 336 0.14 16.21 -29.51
N HIS A 337 0.91 17.01 -30.25
CA HIS A 337 0.43 18.26 -30.82
C HIS A 337 -0.08 17.97 -32.23
N THR A 338 -1.33 18.33 -32.50
CA THR A 338 -1.87 18.35 -33.87
C THR A 338 -1.60 19.72 -34.47
N GLU A 339 -0.83 19.78 -35.56
CA GLU A 339 -0.60 21.03 -36.29
C GLU A 339 -1.93 21.47 -36.98
N GLY A 340 -2.53 22.56 -36.49
CA GLY A 340 -3.77 23.14 -36.99
C GLY A 340 -4.06 24.49 -36.31
N GLU A 341 -4.98 25.28 -36.86
CA GLU A 341 -5.33 26.64 -36.40
C GLU A 341 -5.80 26.71 -34.93
N ASP A 342 -6.26 25.60 -34.37
CA ASP A 342 -6.61 25.46 -32.96
C ASP A 342 -5.60 24.57 -32.21
N ILE A 343 -4.92 25.15 -31.22
CA ILE A 343 -3.94 24.44 -30.37
C ILE A 343 -4.70 23.48 -29.44
N HIS A 344 -4.96 22.26 -29.92
CA HIS A 344 -5.53 21.21 -29.10
C HIS A 344 -4.41 20.36 -28.48
N THR A 345 -4.31 20.41 -27.15
CA THR A 345 -3.44 19.49 -26.41
C THR A 345 -4.10 18.12 -26.34
N THR A 346 -3.44 17.12 -26.92
CA THR A 346 -3.85 15.71 -26.82
C THR A 346 -2.77 14.91 -26.10
N LEU A 347 -3.15 14.04 -25.18
CA LEU A 347 -2.26 13.13 -24.47
C LEU A 347 -2.60 11.70 -24.86
N LYS A 348 -1.60 10.93 -25.26
CA LYS A 348 -1.71 9.49 -25.50
C LYS A 348 -1.17 8.74 -24.29
N LEU A 349 -1.93 7.82 -23.73
CA LEU A 349 -1.40 6.87 -22.75
C LEU A 349 -0.49 5.86 -23.49
N THR A 350 0.79 5.85 -23.13
CA THR A 350 1.84 5.05 -23.80
C THR A 350 2.36 3.91 -22.95
N GLU A 351 2.27 4.03 -21.62
CA GLU A 351 2.68 2.98 -20.69
C GLU A 351 1.75 2.96 -19.49
N LEU A 352 1.43 1.77 -19.02
CA LEU A 352 0.77 1.54 -17.75
C LEU A 352 1.35 0.27 -17.17
N SER A 353 2.13 0.39 -16.11
CA SER A 353 2.90 -0.74 -15.58
C SER A 353 2.87 -0.82 -14.05
N MET A 354 3.03 -2.03 -13.52
CA MET A 354 3.22 -2.34 -12.11
C MET A 354 4.60 -2.95 -11.92
N GLN A 355 5.32 -2.50 -10.90
CA GLN A 355 6.63 -3.00 -10.50
C GLN A 355 6.70 -3.05 -8.97
N LEU A 356 7.55 -3.94 -8.44
CA LEU A 356 7.85 -4.03 -7.02
C LEU A 356 9.33 -3.70 -6.81
N GLU A 357 9.61 -2.71 -5.97
CA GLU A 357 10.96 -2.27 -5.62
C GLU A 357 11.17 -2.36 -4.11
N ASP A 358 12.32 -2.86 -3.69
CA ASP A 358 12.71 -2.85 -2.27
C ASP A 358 13.11 -1.45 -1.79
N MET A 359 13.52 -1.36 -0.51
CA MET A 359 13.98 -0.11 0.10
C MET A 359 15.26 0.45 -0.54
N GLU A 360 16.06 -0.38 -1.21
CA GLU A 360 17.27 0.04 -1.91
C GLU A 360 16.97 0.49 -3.35
N GLY A 361 15.76 0.24 -3.85
CA GLY A 361 15.33 0.49 -5.22
C GLY A 361 15.65 -0.64 -6.18
N SER A 362 16.01 -1.82 -5.68
CA SER A 362 16.21 -3.01 -6.52
C SER A 362 14.87 -3.66 -6.83
N HIS A 363 14.71 -4.12 -8.07
CA HIS A 363 13.50 -4.85 -8.46
C HIS A 363 13.41 -6.20 -7.75
N VAL A 364 12.22 -6.50 -7.25
CA VAL A 364 11.95 -7.82 -6.67
C VAL A 364 11.76 -8.84 -7.80
N ASN A 365 12.29 -10.05 -7.63
CA ASN A 365 12.12 -11.12 -8.62
C ASN A 365 10.67 -11.65 -8.65
N GLY A 366 10.31 -12.37 -9.71
CA GLY A 366 8.96 -12.91 -9.88
C GLY A 366 8.50 -13.83 -8.75
N ARG A 367 9.38 -14.69 -8.19
CA ARG A 367 9.04 -15.59 -7.09
C ARG A 367 8.60 -14.82 -5.84
N ASN A 368 9.46 -13.92 -5.36
CA ASN A 368 9.21 -13.13 -4.16
C ASN A 368 8.01 -12.20 -4.38
N SER A 369 7.83 -11.70 -5.60
CA SER A 369 6.70 -10.85 -5.96
C SER A 369 5.36 -11.56 -5.82
N LEU A 370 5.23 -12.85 -6.18
CA LEU A 370 3.99 -13.60 -5.94
C LEU A 370 3.67 -13.75 -4.45
N LEU A 371 4.71 -13.93 -3.62
CA LEU A 371 4.56 -14.04 -2.16
C LEU A 371 4.11 -12.71 -1.56
N ILE A 372 4.77 -11.61 -1.96
CA ILE A 372 4.43 -10.25 -1.51
C ILE A 372 3.00 -9.88 -1.93
N LEU A 373 2.63 -10.17 -3.19
CA LEU A 373 1.27 -9.93 -3.66
C LEU A 373 0.26 -10.74 -2.87
N LYS A 374 0.51 -12.02 -2.57
CA LYS A 374 -0.37 -12.82 -1.71
C LYS A 374 -0.51 -12.19 -0.32
N GLU A 375 0.60 -11.81 0.30
CA GLU A 375 0.60 -11.22 1.65
C GLU A 375 -0.17 -9.87 1.69
N ALA A 376 -0.02 -9.07 0.64
CA ALA A 376 -0.78 -7.82 0.45
C ALA A 376 -2.31 -8.05 0.40
N LEU A 377 -2.77 -9.22 -0.04
CA LEU A 377 -4.21 -9.55 -0.05
C LEU A 377 -4.78 -9.84 1.35
N SER A 378 -3.94 -9.93 2.38
CA SER A 378 -4.35 -10.08 3.79
C SER A 378 -3.90 -8.92 4.68
N CYS A 379 -3.21 -7.91 4.13
CA CYS A 379 -2.65 -6.83 4.93
C CYS A 379 -3.71 -5.88 5.50
N ARG A 380 -3.29 -5.06 6.46
CA ARG A 380 -4.12 -3.99 7.03
C ARG A 380 -4.50 -2.98 5.95
N ARG A 381 -5.75 -2.51 6.01
CA ARG A 381 -6.30 -1.50 5.10
C ARG A 381 -7.00 -0.40 5.87
N SER A 382 -7.08 0.78 5.27
CA SER A 382 -7.80 1.92 5.81
C SER A 382 -8.69 2.56 4.76
N LYS A 383 -9.82 3.08 5.23
CA LYS A 383 -10.69 3.98 4.44
C LYS A 383 -10.24 5.44 4.58
N ASN A 384 -9.35 5.73 5.52
CA ASN A 384 -8.83 7.06 5.72
C ASN A 384 -7.70 7.32 4.72
N TYR A 385 -7.98 8.18 3.74
CA TYR A 385 -7.02 8.52 2.71
C TYR A 385 -5.76 9.20 3.26
N SER A 386 -5.88 10.01 4.31
CA SER A 386 -4.72 10.71 4.89
C SER A 386 -3.71 9.72 5.47
N GLU A 387 -4.20 8.65 6.09
CA GLU A 387 -3.37 7.60 6.70
C GLU A 387 -2.58 6.81 5.64
N VAL A 388 -3.18 6.59 4.47
CA VAL A 388 -2.54 5.93 3.32
C VAL A 388 -1.43 6.83 2.76
N LEU A 389 -1.73 8.11 2.56
CA LEU A 389 -0.77 9.08 2.05
C LEU A 389 0.40 9.28 3.01
N GLU A 390 0.14 9.35 4.31
CA GLU A 390 1.17 9.41 5.35
C GLU A 390 2.08 8.18 5.32
N SER A 391 1.52 6.98 5.19
CA SER A 391 2.29 5.73 5.07
C SER A 391 3.22 5.74 3.86
N CYS A 392 2.72 6.12 2.69
CA CYS A 392 3.53 6.23 1.47
C CYS A 392 4.61 7.32 1.58
N HIS A 393 4.27 8.48 2.14
CA HIS A 393 5.22 9.58 2.31
C HIS A 393 6.34 9.22 3.31
N LEU A 394 6.01 8.54 4.41
CA LEU A 394 7.01 8.04 5.36
C LEU A 394 7.98 7.07 4.69
N TYR A 395 7.46 6.10 3.92
CA TYR A 395 8.30 5.17 3.16
C TYR A 395 9.23 5.90 2.18
N SER A 396 8.67 6.80 1.35
CA SER A 396 9.44 7.55 0.36
C SER A 396 10.52 8.41 1.01
N LYS A 397 10.22 9.04 2.15
CA LYS A 397 11.19 9.80 2.93
C LYS A 397 12.36 8.93 3.38
N VAL A 398 12.09 7.78 4.02
CA VAL A 398 13.14 6.86 4.48
C VAL A 398 13.96 6.33 3.30
N GLN A 399 13.31 5.94 2.21
CA GLN A 399 14.00 5.48 1.00
C GLN A 399 14.94 6.55 0.43
N SER A 400 14.52 7.83 0.45
CA SER A 400 15.35 8.94 -0.03
C SER A 400 16.57 9.21 0.85
N GLU A 401 16.42 9.09 2.17
CA GLU A 401 17.51 9.23 3.14
C GLU A 401 18.56 8.13 2.94
N LEU A 402 18.13 6.88 2.77
CA LEU A 402 19.02 5.74 2.48
C LEU A 402 19.78 5.91 1.17
N LYS A 403 19.09 6.33 0.10
CA LYS A 403 19.72 6.61 -1.19
C LYS A 403 20.76 7.73 -1.07
N GLU A 404 20.47 8.77 -0.29
CA GLU A 404 21.41 9.87 -0.06
C GLU A 404 22.66 9.41 0.70
N GLU A 405 22.50 8.61 1.76
CA GLU A 405 23.63 8.05 2.50
C GLU A 405 24.50 7.15 1.63
N LYS A 406 23.90 6.29 0.81
CA LYS A 406 24.62 5.44 -0.14
C LYS A 406 25.42 6.28 -1.14
N MET A 407 24.80 7.30 -1.74
CA MET A 407 25.48 8.22 -2.65
C MET A 407 26.65 8.95 -1.97
N ARG A 408 26.51 9.34 -0.69
CA ARG A 408 27.61 9.96 0.07
C ARG A 408 28.75 8.96 0.31
N ILE A 409 28.46 7.70 0.60
CA ILE A 409 29.47 6.64 0.79
C ILE A 409 30.20 6.35 -0.54
N GLU A 410 29.46 6.13 -1.62
CA GLU A 410 30.02 5.90 -2.96
C GLU A 410 30.88 7.08 -3.40
N SER A 411 30.40 8.32 -3.21
CA SER A 411 31.18 9.53 -3.51
C SER A 411 32.48 9.62 -2.69
N ARG A 412 32.47 9.16 -1.43
CA ARG A 412 33.69 9.08 -0.61
C ARG A 412 34.65 8.00 -1.12
N LEU A 413 34.15 6.84 -1.51
CA LEU A 413 34.95 5.76 -2.09
C LEU A 413 35.59 6.19 -3.41
N ASP A 414 34.83 6.81 -4.31
CA ASP A 414 35.34 7.34 -5.58
C ASP A 414 36.48 8.34 -5.35
N ARG A 415 36.33 9.24 -4.38
CA ARG A 415 37.42 10.18 -4.02
C ARG A 415 38.67 9.46 -3.52
N ILE A 416 38.51 8.41 -2.72
CA ILE A 416 39.64 7.60 -2.24
C ILE A 416 40.31 6.86 -3.40
N PHE A 417 39.54 6.26 -4.32
CA PHE A 417 40.07 5.59 -5.50
C PHE A 417 40.81 6.55 -6.44
N ILE A 418 40.27 7.75 -6.69
CA ILE A 418 40.92 8.77 -7.50
C ILE A 418 42.24 9.21 -6.86
N LEU A 419 42.25 9.49 -5.55
CA LEU A 419 43.46 9.89 -4.82
C LEU A 419 44.51 8.77 -4.78
N GLY A 420 44.06 7.51 -4.59
CA GLY A 420 44.91 6.33 -4.65
C GLY A 420 45.55 6.15 -6.03
N GLY A 421 44.78 6.29 -7.11
CA GLY A 421 45.27 6.25 -8.48
C GLY A 421 46.31 7.33 -8.78
N ILE A 422 46.06 8.57 -8.33
CA ILE A 422 47.03 9.67 -8.45
C ILE A 422 48.31 9.36 -7.67
N SER A 423 48.21 8.82 -6.45
CA SER A 423 49.37 8.46 -5.64
C SER A 423 50.22 7.38 -6.28
N VAL A 424 49.60 6.32 -6.83
CA VAL A 424 50.31 5.26 -7.56
C VAL A 424 50.99 5.80 -8.81
N PHE A 425 50.31 6.68 -9.56
CA PHE A 425 50.90 7.32 -10.74
C PHE A 425 52.13 8.14 -10.38
N VAL A 426 52.05 9.00 -9.36
CA VAL A 426 53.20 9.82 -8.90
C VAL A 426 54.36 8.94 -8.42
N MET A 427 54.08 7.87 -7.68
CA MET A 427 55.09 6.91 -7.26
C MET A 427 55.76 6.21 -8.45
N PHE A 428 55.01 5.83 -9.47
CA PHE A 428 55.55 5.25 -10.70
C PHE A 428 56.48 6.23 -11.44
N TRP A 429 56.10 7.50 -11.54
CA TRP A 429 56.99 8.54 -12.11
C TRP A 429 58.27 8.72 -11.32
N TYR A 430 58.20 8.65 -9.99
CA TYR A 430 59.39 8.76 -9.13
C TYR A 430 60.33 7.56 -9.26
N ILE A 431 59.82 6.37 -9.60
CA ILE A 431 60.64 5.16 -9.82
C ILE A 431 61.34 5.18 -11.20
N ILE A 432 60.72 5.82 -12.20
CA ILE A 432 61.28 5.92 -13.56
C ILE A 432 62.35 7.03 -13.67
N LEU A 433 62.20 8.10 -12.89
CA LEU A 433 63.13 9.24 -12.86
C LEU A 433 64.36 8.92 -11.98
#